data_AF-A0A6G3URA8-F1
#
_entry.id   AF-A0A6G3URA8-F1
#
_cell.length_a   1.000
_cell.length_b   1.000
_cell.length_c   1.000
_cell.angle_alpha   90.00
_cell.angle_beta   90.00
_cell.angle_gamma   90.00
#
_symmetry.space_group_name_H-M   'P 1'
#
loop_
_entity.id
_entity.type
_entity.pdbx_description
1 polymer ?
#
loop_
_entity_poly.entity_id
_entity_poly.type
_entity_poly.pdbx_seq_one_letter_code
_entity_poly.pdbx_strand_id
1 'polypeptide(L)'
;MFGIVRPCTHRLSERLKTEWMAHLCGLCLALRSDHGQFARVVTNYDGLIVSVLTEAQTERTPGQRRTAGPCPLRSMRTAPVARGEGARLAA
;
A
#
# COMPACT_ATOMS: atom_id res chain seq x y z
N MET A 1 3.22 9.12 9.32
CA MET A 1 3.21 8.89 7.86
C MET A 1 3.28 10.26 7.20
N PHE A 2 4.21 10.45 6.28
CA PHE A 2 4.49 11.75 5.65
C PHE A 2 3.95 11.75 4.22
N GLY A 3 3.84 12.91 3.60
CA GLY A 3 3.43 13.07 2.20
C GLY A 3 2.67 14.36 1.98
N ILE A 4 2.79 14.91 0.77
CA ILE A 4 2.17 16.18 0.38
C ILE A 4 0.65 16.00 0.26
N VAL A 5 0.22 14.86 -0.29
CA VAL A 5 -1.20 14.59 -0.49
C VAL A 5 -1.74 13.73 0.65
N ARG A 6 -2.69 14.28 1.41
CA ARG A 6 -3.39 13.56 2.49
C ARG A 6 -4.82 13.21 2.08
N PRO A 7 -5.27 11.95 2.30
CA PRO A 7 -6.64 11.58 2.00
C PRO A 7 -7.61 12.29 2.95
N CYS A 8 -8.67 12.89 2.40
CA CYS A 8 -9.76 13.42 3.22
C CYS A 8 -10.63 12.24 3.70
N THR A 9 -10.43 11.83 4.95
CA THR A 9 -11.11 10.68 5.56
C THR A 9 -12.64 10.81 5.57
N HIS A 10 -13.17 12.03 5.62
CA HIS A 10 -14.61 12.30 5.57
C HIS A 10 -15.27 12.02 4.21
N ARG A 11 -14.50 12.00 3.11
CA ARG A 11 -15.03 11.69 1.77
C ARG A 11 -14.60 10.33 1.25
N LEU A 12 -13.81 9.58 2.03
CA LEU A 12 -13.36 8.26 1.62
C LEU A 12 -14.47 7.24 1.89
N SER A 13 -15.05 6.67 0.83
CA SER A 13 -16.00 5.56 0.97
C SER A 13 -15.30 4.34 1.58
N GLU A 14 -16.06 3.44 2.22
CA GLU A 14 -15.49 2.22 2.86
C GLU A 14 -14.75 1.32 1.86
N ARG A 15 -15.25 1.26 0.62
CA ARG A 15 -14.55 0.57 -0.48
C ARG A 15 -13.18 1.21 -0.72
N LEU A 16 -13.14 2.54 -0.84
CA LEU A 16 -11.90 3.27 -1.11
C LEU A 16 -10.92 3.19 0.07
N LYS A 17 -11.41 3.16 1.32
CA LYS A 17 -10.57 2.90 2.51
C LYS A 17 -9.93 1.52 2.46
N THR A 18 -10.69 0.50 2.09
CA THR A 18 -10.18 -0.87 1.96
C THR A 18 -9.06 -0.96 0.92
N GLU A 19 -9.30 -0.36 -0.25
CA GLU A 19 -8.31 -0.27 -1.32
C GLU A 19 -7.06 0.51 -0.89
N TRP A 20 -7.26 1.67 -0.26
CA TRP A 20 -6.17 2.47 0.28
C TRP A 20 -5.31 1.69 1.28
N MET A 21 -5.93 0.94 2.20
CA MET A 21 -5.20 0.08 3.13
C MET A 21 -4.45 -1.05 2.42
N ALA A 22 -5.01 -1.61 1.34
CA ALA A 22 -4.36 -2.65 0.56
C ALA A 22 -3.07 -2.13 -0.10
N HIS A 23 -3.08 -0.92 -0.66
CA HIS A 23 -1.88 -0.27 -1.21
C HIS A 23 -0.87 0.12 -0.13
N LEU A 24 -1.33 0.72 0.96
CA LEU A 24 -0.46 1.09 2.08
C LEU A 24 0.29 -0.12 2.64
N CYS A 25 -0.44 -1.21 2.89
CA CYS A 25 0.15 -2.43 3.41
C CYS A 25 1.06 -3.09 2.37
N GLY A 26 0.71 -3.02 1.09
CA GLY A 26 1.56 -3.48 -0.02
C GLY A 26 2.90 -2.76 -0.03
N LEU A 27 2.89 -1.43 0.04
CA LEU A 27 4.06 -0.55 0.09
C LEU A 27 4.94 -0.84 1.31
N CYS A 28 4.34 -0.84 2.50
CA CYS A 28 5.05 -1.13 3.76
C CYS A 28 5.76 -2.49 3.74
N LEU A 29 5.11 -3.50 3.17
CA LEU A 29 5.68 -4.85 3.07
C LEU A 29 6.74 -4.97 1.96
N ALA A 30 6.63 -4.23 0.87
CA ALA A 30 7.65 -4.19 -0.17
C ALA A 30 8.93 -3.53 0.36
N LEU A 31 8.82 -2.37 0.99
CA LEU A 31 9.95 -1.69 1.66
C LEU A 31 10.62 -2.60 2.70
N ARG A 32 9.82 -3.33 3.49
CA ARG A 32 10.35 -4.32 4.44
C ARG A 32 11.15 -5.43 3.74
N SER A 33 10.63 -5.95 2.63
CA SER A 33 11.26 -7.06 1.90
C SER A 33 12.56 -6.62 1.22
N ASP A 34 12.60 -5.42 0.66
CA ASP A 34 13.73 -4.93 -0.13
C ASP A 34 14.83 -4.30 0.74
N HIS A 35 14.47 -3.63 1.85
CA HIS A 35 15.39 -2.83 2.66
C HIS A 35 15.36 -3.14 4.17
N GLY A 36 14.63 -4.19 4.59
CA GLY A 36 14.57 -4.63 5.98
C GLY A 36 13.52 -3.92 6.85
N GLN A 37 13.43 -4.31 8.12
CA GLN A 37 12.31 -3.91 9.00
C GLN A 37 12.18 -2.40 9.23
N PHE A 38 13.31 -1.68 9.29
CA PHE A 38 13.31 -0.23 9.54
C PHE A 38 12.80 0.59 8.36
N ALA A 39 12.90 0.06 7.13
CA ALA A 39 12.38 0.72 5.94
C ALA A 39 10.85 0.89 5.97
N ARG A 40 10.14 0.23 6.89
CA ARG A 40 8.70 0.46 7.09
C ARG A 40 8.39 1.89 7.51
N VAL A 41 9.33 2.59 8.17
CA VAL A 41 9.14 3.96 8.67
C VAL A 41 9.04 4.97 7.53
N VAL A 42 9.65 4.70 6.37
CA VAL A 42 9.59 5.58 5.20
C VAL A 42 8.32 5.40 4.36
N THR A 43 7.39 4.53 4.79
CA THR A 43 6.06 4.43 4.17
C THR A 43 5.36 5.80 4.20
N ASN A 44 5.03 6.31 3.02
CA ASN A 44 4.51 7.66 2.83
C ASN A 44 3.29 7.67 1.89
N TYR A 45 2.49 8.75 1.95
CA TYR A 45 1.26 8.88 1.18
C TYR A 45 1.51 9.10 -0.32
N ASP A 46 2.59 9.80 -0.68
CA ASP A 46 2.90 10.11 -2.07
C ASP A 46 3.24 8.82 -2.84
N GLY A 47 4.02 7.91 -2.24
CA GLY A 47 4.30 6.58 -2.78
C GLY A 47 3.06 5.68 -2.85
N LEU A 48 2.09 5.87 -1.96
CA LEU A 48 0.79 5.20 -2.07
C LEU A 48 0.02 5.69 -3.29
N ILE A 49 -0.01 7.00 -3.54
CA ILE A 49 -0.68 7.56 -4.72
C ILE A 49 -0.01 7.09 -6.00
N VAL A 50 1.32 7.08 -6.05
CA VAL A 50 2.06 6.49 -7.18
C VAL A 50 1.65 5.03 -7.38
N SER A 51 1.53 4.24 -6.31
CA SER A 51 1.05 2.85 -6.40
C SER A 51 -0.36 2.73 -6.96
N VAL A 52 -1.28 3.62 -6.58
CA VAL A 52 -2.67 3.62 -7.06
C VAL A 52 -2.74 4.06 -8.52
N LEU A 53 -2.04 5.14 -8.89
CA LEU A 53 -2.00 5.63 -10.27
C LEU A 53 -1.31 4.64 -11.20
N THR A 54 -0.31 3.92 -10.71
CA THR A 54 0.34 2.85 -11.47
C THR A 54 -0.66 1.71 -11.70
N GLU A 55 -1.36 1.23 -10.66
CA GLU A 55 -2.38 0.17 -10.84
C GLU A 55 -3.51 0.62 -11.79
N ALA A 56 -3.91 1.88 -11.76
CA ALA A 56 -4.94 2.42 -12.66
C ALA A 56 -4.50 2.49 -14.14
N GLN A 57 -3.19 2.58 -14.40
CA GLN A 57 -2.61 2.67 -15.75
C GLN A 57 -2.10 1.32 -16.28
N THR A 58 -1.81 0.37 -15.40
CA THR A 58 -1.39 -0.98 -15.80
C THR A 58 -2.61 -1.81 -16.21
N GLU A 59 -2.54 -2.51 -17.34
CA GLU A 59 -3.56 -3.47 -17.72
C GLU A 59 -3.82 -4.45 -16.57
N ARG A 60 -5.10 -4.73 -16.28
CA ARG A 60 -5.51 -5.64 -15.19
C ARG A 60 -4.94 -7.03 -15.44
N THR A 61 -3.76 -7.26 -14.89
CA THR A 61 -3.07 -8.54 -14.99
C THR A 61 -3.47 -9.39 -13.79
N PRO A 62 -3.91 -10.66 -13.99
CA PRO A 62 -4.19 -11.55 -12.87
C PRO A 62 -2.94 -11.72 -12.00
N GLY A 63 -3.06 -11.45 -10.70
CA GLY A 63 -1.96 -11.53 -9.74
C GLY A 63 -1.49 -10.19 -9.14
N GLN A 64 -2.18 -9.07 -9.36
CA GLN A 64 -1.82 -7.77 -8.75
C GLN A 64 -1.95 -7.74 -7.21
N ARG A 65 -2.64 -8.69 -6.59
CA ARG A 65 -2.77 -8.78 -5.12
C ARG A 65 -2.09 -10.03 -4.56
N ARG A 66 -1.47 -9.88 -3.38
CA ARG A 66 -0.94 -10.97 -2.56
C ARG A 66 -1.60 -10.97 -1.18
N THR A 67 -1.74 -12.14 -0.56
CA THR A 67 -2.21 -12.22 0.82
C THR A 67 -1.08 -11.86 1.78
N ALA A 68 -1.23 -10.75 2.50
CA ALA A 68 -0.33 -10.39 3.58
C ALA A 68 -0.60 -11.27 4.81
N GLY A 69 0.48 -11.70 5.48
CA GLY A 69 0.42 -12.37 6.77
C GLY A 69 -0.16 -11.49 7.89
N PRO A 70 -0.32 -12.03 9.11
CA PRO A 70 -0.85 -11.30 10.25
C PRO A 70 0.01 -10.07 10.58
N CYS A 71 -0.63 -8.94 10.90
CA CYS A 71 0.06 -7.67 11.21
C CYS A 71 -0.57 -7.00 12.44
N PRO A 72 0.23 -6.50 13.41
CA PRO A 72 -0.30 -5.82 14.59
C PRO A 72 -1.14 -4.59 14.24
N LEU A 73 -0.79 -3.86 13.17
CA LEU A 73 -1.57 -2.72 12.67
C LEU A 73 -2.94 -3.11 12.10
N ARG A 74 -3.20 -4.41 11.92
CA ARG A 74 -4.49 -4.97 11.48
C ARG A 74 -5.12 -5.88 12.54
N SER A 75 -4.75 -5.73 13.81
CA SER A 75 -5.21 -6.61 14.89
C SER A 75 -4.86 -8.08 14.62
N MET A 76 -3.65 -8.33 14.09
CA MET A 76 -3.17 -9.65 13.68
C MET A 76 -3.97 -10.35 12.57
N ARG A 77 -4.80 -9.62 11.81
CA ARG A 77 -5.54 -10.17 10.66
C ARG A 77 -4.71 -10.17 9.37
N THR A 78 -4.93 -11.20 8.55
CA THR A 78 -4.46 -11.25 7.16
C THR A 78 -5.32 -10.34 6.28
N ALA A 79 -4.77 -9.91 5.15
CA ALA A 79 -5.50 -9.09 4.19
C ALA A 79 -4.93 -9.25 2.78
N PRO A 80 -5.75 -9.15 1.72
CA PRO A 80 -5.25 -8.98 0.37
C PRO A 80 -4.61 -7.58 0.25
N VAL A 81 -3.36 -7.52 -0.22
CA VAL A 81 -2.61 -6.28 -0.39
C VAL A 81 -2.06 -6.20 -1.82
N ALA A 82 -1.83 -4.98 -2.31
CA ALA A 82 -1.18 -4.81 -3.62
C ALA A 82 0.23 -5.44 -3.62
N ARG A 83 0.62 -6.07 -4.73
CA ARG A 83 2.03 -6.37 -4.98
C ARG A 83 2.71 -5.02 -5.20
N GLY A 84 3.67 -4.69 -4.33
CA GLY A 84 4.26 -3.36 -4.22
C GLY A 84 5.17 -2.96 -5.39
N GLU A 85 4.75 -3.11 -6.65
CA GLU A 85 5.47 -2.51 -7.77
C GLU A 85 5.51 -0.98 -7.66
N GLY A 86 4.40 -0.37 -7.21
CA GLY A 86 4.38 1.05 -6.86
C GLY A 86 5.35 1.43 -5.73
N ALA A 87 5.76 0.47 -4.89
CA ALA A 87 6.79 0.68 -3.88
C ALA A 87 8.19 0.72 -4.49
N ARG A 88 8.46 -0.13 -5.48
CA ARG A 88 9.72 -0.08 -6.25
C ARG A 88 9.85 1.20 -7.07
N LEU A 89 8.74 1.78 -7.50
CA LEU A 89 8.70 3.04 -8.25
C LEU A 89 8.75 4.28 -7.33
N ALA A 90 8.45 4.13 -6.03
CA ALA A 90 8.40 5.22 -5.06
C ALA A 90 9.56 5.23 -4.05
N ALA A 91 10.49 4.27 -4.15
CA ALA A 91 11.70 4.16 -3.33
C ALA A 91 12.92 4.72 -4.07
#